data_AF-A0A2E8SAJ9-F1
#
_entry.id   AF-A0A2E8SAJ9-F1
#
_cell.length_a   1.000
_cell.length_b   1.000
_cell.length_c   1.000
_cell.angle_alpha   90.00
_cell.angle_beta   90.00
_cell.angle_gamma   90.00
#
_symmetry.space_group_name_H-M   'P 1'
#
loop_
_entity.id
_entity.type
_entity.pdbx_description
1 polymer ?
#
loop_
_entity_poly.entity_id
_entity_poly.type
_entity_poly.pdbx_seq_one_letter_code
_entity_poly.pdbx_strand_id
1 'polypeptide(L)'
;MKKLSESKLDFDEDLENIKYSIDLNNDSHRSVALIIADRRDYAIKQSGNMQDVLSSNLKDLVKEISVQAIDSQEYLLPDMPLKEAVFRTVLANKNKPISPVAISQKLKSSWPVNTYPRDISPKVIQSLLENMKEYPVKKVVPNDSD
;
A
#
# COMPACT_ATOMS: atom_id res chain seq x y z
N MET A 1 12.60 15.15 35.75
CA MET A 1 11.62 14.37 34.97
C MET A 1 10.92 15.31 33.99
N LYS A 2 11.27 15.25 32.69
CA LYS A 2 10.50 15.71 31.52
C LYS A 2 11.47 15.92 30.36
N LYS A 3 11.40 15.05 29.34
CA LYS A 3 11.78 15.25 27.93
C LYS A 3 11.68 13.92 27.14
N LEU A 4 10.59 13.18 27.32
CA LEU A 4 10.31 11.97 26.54
C LEU A 4 9.04 12.10 25.68
N SER A 5 8.27 13.18 25.82
CA SER A 5 6.98 13.37 25.13
C SER A 5 7.07 14.24 23.88
N GLU A 6 7.95 15.25 23.85
CA GLU A 6 8.10 16.16 22.69
C GLU A 6 8.66 15.40 21.48
N SER A 7 9.70 14.58 21.67
CA SER A 7 10.35 13.81 20.61
C SER A 7 9.56 12.59 20.11
N LYS A 8 8.35 12.33 20.59
CA LYS A 8 7.52 11.24 20.05
C LYS A 8 6.37 11.79 19.22
N LEU A 9 5.83 12.94 19.62
CA LEU A 9 4.79 13.65 18.90
C LEU A 9 5.32 14.24 17.58
N ASP A 10 6.49 14.90 17.61
CA ASP A 10 7.06 15.50 16.39
C ASP A 10 7.40 14.45 15.31
N PHE A 11 7.86 13.27 15.73
CA PHE A 11 8.20 12.18 14.80
C PHE A 11 6.99 11.52 14.15
N ASP A 12 5.88 11.40 14.88
CA ASP A 12 4.65 10.85 14.31
C ASP A 12 4.01 11.87 13.33
N GLU A 13 4.17 13.17 13.56
CA GLU A 13 3.71 14.23 12.66
C GLU A 13 4.49 14.26 11.33
N ASP A 14 5.83 14.16 11.38
CA ASP A 14 6.66 14.06 10.17
C ASP A 14 6.28 12.84 9.30
N LEU A 15 6.07 11.69 9.95
CA LEU A 15 5.66 10.47 9.26
C LEU A 15 4.23 10.54 8.76
N GLU A 16 3.35 11.31 9.40
CA GLU A 16 2.00 11.56 8.91
C GLU A 16 2.02 12.45 7.67
N ASN A 17 2.94 13.41 7.58
CA ASN A 17 3.07 14.33 6.45
C ASN A 17 3.68 13.69 5.20
N ILE A 18 4.50 12.66 5.36
CA ILE A 18 5.04 11.89 4.23
C ILE A 18 3.95 10.97 3.68
N LYS A 19 3.63 11.09 2.38
CA LYS A 19 2.65 10.24 1.71
C LYS A 19 3.29 9.44 0.57
N TYR A 20 2.69 8.29 0.27
CA TYR A 20 3.11 7.40 -0.81
C TYR A 20 1.91 6.98 -1.67
N SER A 21 2.16 6.77 -2.95
CA SER A 21 1.21 6.21 -3.90
C SER A 21 1.93 5.30 -4.91
N ILE A 22 1.19 4.41 -5.54
CA ILE A 22 1.61 3.68 -6.72
C ILE A 22 1.83 4.67 -7.87
N ASP A 23 2.98 4.56 -8.54
CA ASP A 23 3.33 5.33 -9.71
C ASP A 23 2.70 4.72 -10.96
N LEU A 24 1.51 5.20 -11.31
CA LEU A 24 0.76 4.73 -12.48
C LEU A 24 1.30 5.30 -13.81
N ASN A 25 2.20 6.27 -13.76
CA ASN A 25 2.80 6.90 -14.95
C ASN A 25 4.20 6.34 -15.24
N ASN A 26 4.59 5.26 -14.59
CA ASN A 26 5.89 4.62 -14.80
C ASN A 26 6.05 4.23 -16.29
N ASP A 27 7.23 4.49 -16.86
CA ASP A 27 7.57 4.19 -18.27
C ASP A 27 7.27 2.72 -18.66
N SER A 28 7.26 1.81 -17.68
CA SER A 28 6.88 0.42 -17.87
C SER A 28 5.40 0.15 -17.53
N HIS A 29 4.48 0.79 -18.24
CA HIS A 29 3.02 0.64 -18.07
C HIS A 29 2.59 -0.83 -17.96
N ARG A 30 3.10 -1.70 -18.85
CA ARG A 30 2.78 -3.13 -18.88
C ARG A 30 3.27 -3.88 -17.63
N SER A 31 4.43 -3.53 -17.10
CA SER A 31 4.97 -4.15 -15.88
C SER A 31 4.19 -3.74 -14.65
N VAL A 32 3.83 -2.45 -14.55
CA VAL A 32 2.96 -1.96 -13.47
C VAL A 32 1.57 -2.59 -13.54
N ALA A 33 0.99 -2.69 -14.74
CA ALA A 33 -0.27 -3.38 -14.97
C ALA A 33 -0.23 -4.84 -14.50
N LEU A 34 0.83 -5.58 -14.82
CA LEU A 34 1.03 -6.96 -14.36
C LEU A 34 1.09 -7.05 -12.84
N ILE A 35 1.89 -6.20 -12.20
CA ILE A 35 2.04 -6.19 -10.74
C ILE A 35 0.69 -5.93 -10.08
N ILE A 36 -0.06 -4.91 -10.52
CA ILE A 36 -1.37 -4.55 -9.99
C ILE A 36 -2.40 -5.67 -10.26
N ALA A 37 -2.48 -6.16 -11.50
CA ALA A 37 -3.45 -7.17 -11.92
C ALA A 37 -3.29 -8.50 -11.15
N ASP A 38 -2.07 -8.83 -10.72
CA ASP A 38 -1.79 -10.00 -9.91
C ASP A 38 -2.27 -9.87 -8.44
N ARG A 39 -2.74 -8.69 -8.03
CA ARG A 39 -3.34 -8.48 -6.70
C ARG A 39 -4.86 -8.38 -6.75
N ARG A 40 -5.48 -8.72 -7.89
CA ARG A 40 -6.93 -8.98 -7.97
C ARG A 40 -7.31 -10.21 -7.15
N ASP A 41 -8.56 -10.24 -6.72
CA ASP A 41 -9.14 -11.42 -6.11
C ASP A 41 -9.09 -12.64 -7.05
N TYR A 42 -8.92 -13.84 -6.48
CA TYR A 42 -8.83 -15.08 -7.24
C TYR A 42 -10.06 -15.35 -8.12
N ALA A 43 -11.26 -15.04 -7.64
CA ALA A 43 -12.50 -15.24 -8.40
C ALA A 43 -12.51 -14.40 -9.69
N ILE A 44 -11.95 -13.19 -9.63
CA ILE A 44 -11.94 -12.23 -10.73
C ILE A 44 -10.77 -12.48 -11.69
N LYS A 45 -9.65 -12.99 -11.17
CA LYS A 45 -8.55 -13.47 -12.01
C LYS A 45 -9.00 -14.59 -12.96
N GLN A 46 -9.90 -15.48 -12.54
CA GLN A 46 -10.35 -16.62 -13.35
C GLN A 46 -11.35 -16.25 -14.46
N SER A 47 -12.15 -15.20 -14.26
CA SER A 47 -13.19 -14.80 -15.22
C SER A 47 -12.71 -13.77 -16.25
N GLY A 48 -11.57 -13.10 -16.00
CA GLY A 48 -11.08 -12.01 -16.85
C GLY A 48 -10.00 -12.44 -17.83
N ASN A 49 -10.07 -11.92 -19.06
CA ASN A 49 -8.96 -12.03 -20.02
C ASN A 49 -7.80 -11.14 -19.58
N MET A 50 -6.64 -11.74 -19.31
CA MET A 50 -5.45 -11.00 -18.86
C MET A 50 -4.95 -9.98 -19.89
N GLN A 51 -5.11 -10.26 -21.19
CA GLN A 51 -4.71 -9.33 -22.25
C GLN A 51 -5.50 -8.01 -22.20
N ASP A 52 -6.81 -8.12 -21.93
CA ASP A 52 -7.72 -6.98 -21.84
C ASP A 52 -7.39 -6.14 -20.58
N VAL A 53 -7.09 -6.83 -19.47
CA VAL A 53 -6.71 -6.20 -18.20
C VAL A 53 -5.41 -5.42 -18.34
N LEU A 54 -4.40 -5.99 -19.01
CA LEU A 54 -3.11 -5.33 -19.22
C LEU A 54 -3.19 -4.15 -20.21
N SER A 55 -4.25 -4.10 -21.01
CA SER A 55 -4.52 -3.02 -21.95
C SER A 55 -5.44 -1.93 -21.37
N SER A 56 -6.01 -2.18 -20.18
CA SER A 56 -6.92 -1.26 -19.50
C SER A 56 -6.20 -0.07 -18.87
N ASN A 57 -6.97 0.97 -18.52
CA ASN A 57 -6.44 2.11 -17.77
C ASN A 57 -6.08 1.69 -16.34
N LEU A 58 -4.84 1.97 -15.89
CA LEU A 58 -4.40 1.59 -14.55
C LEU A 58 -5.24 2.18 -13.41
N LYS A 59 -5.77 3.40 -13.58
CA LYS A 59 -6.62 4.03 -12.54
C LYS A 59 -7.91 3.23 -12.36
N ASP A 60 -8.49 2.76 -13.46
CA ASP A 60 -9.69 1.93 -13.43
C ASP A 60 -9.40 0.56 -12.80
N LEU A 61 -8.27 -0.07 -13.18
CA LEU A 61 -7.82 -1.34 -12.61
C LEU A 61 -7.59 -1.23 -11.08
N VAL A 62 -6.91 -0.18 -10.63
CA VAL A 62 -6.72 0.12 -9.20
C VAL A 62 -8.07 0.27 -8.50
N LYS A 63 -8.99 1.02 -9.10
CA LYS A 63 -10.31 1.29 -8.52
C LYS A 63 -11.11 0.00 -8.36
N GLU A 64 -11.09 -0.86 -9.37
CA GLU A 64 -11.74 -2.17 -9.33
C GLU A 64 -11.21 -3.03 -8.17
N ILE A 65 -9.89 -3.20 -8.08
CA ILE A 65 -9.24 -3.98 -7.02
C ILE A 65 -9.58 -3.41 -5.65
N SER A 66 -9.54 -2.08 -5.51
CA SER A 66 -9.78 -1.40 -4.23
C SER A 66 -11.19 -1.65 -3.69
N VAL A 67 -12.19 -1.76 -4.56
CA VAL A 67 -13.58 -2.03 -4.16
C VAL A 67 -13.70 -3.41 -3.53
N GLN A 68 -12.95 -4.40 -4.03
CA GLN A 68 -12.96 -5.76 -3.48
C GLN A 68 -12.08 -5.87 -2.23
N ALA A 69 -10.98 -5.13 -2.21
CA ALA A 69 -10.00 -5.16 -1.14
C ALA A 69 -10.47 -4.51 0.16
N ILE A 70 -11.37 -3.53 0.09
CA ILE A 70 -11.70 -2.68 1.25
C ILE A 70 -12.43 -3.41 2.37
N ASP A 71 -13.21 -4.44 2.03
CA ASP A 71 -14.04 -5.21 2.97
C ASP A 71 -13.57 -6.66 3.15
N SER A 72 -12.53 -7.08 2.42
CA SER A 72 -12.05 -8.46 2.44
C SER A 72 -10.93 -8.66 3.46
N GLN A 73 -11.22 -9.39 4.54
CA GLN A 73 -10.22 -9.84 5.50
C GLN A 73 -9.19 -10.80 4.87
N GLU A 74 -9.58 -11.45 3.76
CA GLU A 74 -8.72 -12.33 2.97
C GLU A 74 -7.72 -11.55 2.10
N TYR A 75 -7.90 -10.24 1.95
CA TYR A 75 -7.03 -9.40 1.12
C TYR A 75 -5.70 -9.05 1.78
N LEU A 76 -5.69 -8.92 3.12
CA LEU A 76 -4.52 -8.57 3.94
C LEU A 76 -4.26 -9.63 5.02
N LEU A 77 -3.89 -10.83 4.59
CA LEU A 77 -3.65 -11.93 5.53
C LEU A 77 -2.43 -11.70 6.43
N PRO A 78 -2.43 -12.20 7.67
CA PRO A 78 -1.38 -11.94 8.67
C PRO A 78 -0.10 -12.74 8.45
N ASP A 79 -0.10 -13.70 7.53
CA ASP A 79 1.05 -14.50 7.13
C ASP A 79 1.77 -13.92 5.89
N MET A 80 1.14 -13.01 5.14
CA MET A 80 1.72 -12.36 3.97
C MET A 80 3.05 -11.66 4.29
N PRO A 81 4.03 -11.66 3.38
CA PRO A 81 5.24 -10.84 3.52
C PRO A 81 4.90 -9.37 3.74
N LEU A 82 5.61 -8.69 4.65
CA LEU A 82 5.32 -7.29 5.00
C LEU A 82 5.33 -6.35 3.78
N LYS A 83 6.27 -6.55 2.83
CA LYS A 83 6.31 -5.77 1.58
C LYS A 83 5.00 -5.88 0.78
N GLU A 84 4.50 -7.10 0.61
CA GLU A 84 3.26 -7.36 -0.13
C GLU A 84 2.06 -6.74 0.59
N ALA A 85 1.98 -6.90 1.92
CA ALA A 85 0.90 -6.32 2.71
C ALA A 85 0.90 -4.78 2.67
N VAL A 86 2.07 -4.15 2.73
CA VAL A 86 2.22 -2.70 2.58
C VAL A 86 1.76 -2.25 1.20
N PHE A 87 2.23 -2.92 0.13
CA PHE A 87 1.81 -2.60 -1.25
C PHE A 87 0.30 -2.74 -1.44
N ARG A 88 -0.28 -3.86 -0.98
CA ARG A 88 -1.73 -4.11 -1.01
C ARG A 88 -2.53 -3.06 -0.22
N THR A 89 -1.97 -2.55 0.87
CA THR A 89 -2.61 -1.48 1.65
C THR A 89 -2.67 -0.17 0.86
N VAL A 90 -1.60 0.18 0.14
CA VAL A 90 -1.60 1.36 -0.77
C VAL A 90 -2.62 1.14 -1.90
N LEU A 91 -2.66 -0.07 -2.46
CA LEU A 91 -3.59 -0.43 -3.54
C LEU A 91 -5.05 -0.34 -3.07
N ALA A 92 -5.40 -0.96 -1.93
CA ALA A 92 -6.71 -0.90 -1.31
C ALA A 92 -7.16 0.54 -0.96
N ASN A 93 -6.20 1.46 -0.79
CA ASN A 93 -6.49 2.88 -0.58
C ASN A 93 -6.86 3.64 -1.87
N LYS A 94 -7.24 2.94 -2.96
CA LYS A 94 -7.60 3.54 -4.26
C LYS A 94 -6.47 4.38 -4.85
N ASN A 95 -5.23 4.00 -4.54
CA ASN A 95 -4.03 4.76 -4.84
C ASN A 95 -4.04 6.22 -4.37
N LYS A 96 -4.91 6.57 -3.40
CA LYS A 96 -4.83 7.88 -2.74
C LYS A 96 -3.54 7.92 -1.91
N PRO A 97 -2.81 9.05 -1.88
CA PRO A 97 -1.60 9.18 -1.09
C PRO A 97 -1.86 8.79 0.38
N ILE A 98 -1.03 7.89 0.92
CA ILE A 98 -1.19 7.34 2.28
C ILE A 98 0.12 7.44 3.06
N SER A 99 0.03 7.72 4.36
CA SER A 99 1.20 7.80 5.25
C SER A 99 1.63 6.42 5.77
N PRO A 100 2.91 6.25 6.14
CA PRO A 100 3.37 5.09 6.90
C PRO A 100 2.57 4.85 8.19
N VAL A 101 2.13 5.93 8.85
CA VAL A 101 1.28 5.87 10.05
C VAL A 101 -0.08 5.24 9.74
N ALA A 102 -0.77 5.73 8.71
CA ALA A 102 -2.06 5.19 8.30
C ALA A 102 -1.95 3.72 7.81
N ILE A 103 -0.87 3.36 7.11
CA ILE A 103 -0.60 1.96 6.73
C ILE A 103 -0.42 1.09 7.99
N SER A 104 0.39 1.54 8.96
CA SER A 104 0.59 0.84 10.23
C SER A 104 -0.73 0.54 10.93
N GLN A 105 -1.60 1.55 11.02
CA GLN A 105 -2.91 1.43 11.64
C GLN A 105 -3.80 0.43 10.88
N LYS A 106 -3.86 0.50 9.55
CA LYS A 106 -4.63 -0.45 8.73
C LYS A 106 -4.17 -1.89 8.91
N LEU A 107 -2.85 -2.13 8.92
CA LEU A 107 -2.29 -3.47 9.15
C LEU A 107 -2.60 -3.98 10.56
N LYS A 108 -2.46 -3.11 11.59
CA LYS A 108 -2.84 -3.46 12.98
C LYS A 108 -4.31 -3.84 13.11
N SER A 109 -5.20 -3.13 12.42
CA SER A 109 -6.64 -3.43 12.45
C SER A 109 -7.00 -4.71 11.69
N SER A 110 -6.24 -5.04 10.64
CA SER A 110 -6.52 -6.18 9.77
C SER A 110 -5.93 -7.49 10.31
N TRP A 111 -4.83 -7.41 11.05
CA TRP A 111 -4.14 -8.59 11.56
C TRP A 111 -4.60 -8.92 12.98
N PRO A 112 -5.02 -10.17 13.25
CA PRO A 112 -5.30 -10.63 14.60
C PRO A 112 -4.01 -10.58 15.43
N VAL A 113 -4.18 -10.50 16.74
CA VAL A 113 -3.06 -10.54 17.69
C VAL A 113 -2.29 -11.84 17.49
N ASN A 114 -1.07 -11.73 16.97
CA ASN A 114 -0.19 -12.87 16.71
C ASN A 114 0.74 -13.10 17.91
N THR A 115 0.98 -14.37 18.24
CA THR A 115 1.99 -14.82 19.21
C THR A 115 3.39 -14.27 18.91
N TYR A 116 3.70 -14.03 17.63
CA TYR A 116 4.94 -13.39 17.17
C TYR A 116 4.62 -12.11 16.38
N PRO A 117 4.52 -10.96 17.06
CA PRO A 117 4.20 -9.70 16.40
C PRO A 117 5.37 -9.28 15.49
N ARG A 118 5.04 -8.98 14.22
CA ARG A 118 5.98 -8.36 13.29
C ARG A 118 6.07 -6.87 13.58
N ASP A 119 7.26 -6.29 13.42
CA ASP A 119 7.40 -4.85 13.54
C ASP A 119 6.73 -4.16 12.34
N ILE A 120 5.55 -3.61 12.60
CA ILE A 120 4.76 -2.80 11.66
C ILE A 120 4.73 -1.34 12.11
N SER A 121 5.76 -0.89 12.83
CA SER A 121 5.89 0.51 13.20
C SER A 121 5.95 1.40 11.96
N PRO A 122 5.44 2.65 12.04
CA PRO A 122 5.48 3.59 10.92
C PRO A 122 6.89 3.78 10.33
N LYS A 123 7.94 3.74 11.17
CA LYS A 123 9.35 3.85 10.73
C LYS A 123 9.79 2.67 9.86
N VAL A 124 9.47 1.44 10.28
CA VAL A 124 9.78 0.25 9.48
C VAL A 124 9.02 0.28 8.16
N ILE A 125 7.75 0.69 8.17
CA ILE A 125 6.95 0.83 6.94
C ILE A 125 7.54 1.90 6.01
N GLN A 126 7.93 3.07 6.52
CA GLN A 126 8.57 4.11 5.72
C GLN A 126 9.87 3.59 5.08
N SER A 127 10.75 3.00 5.89
CA SER A 127 12.00 2.43 5.41
C SER A 127 11.75 1.35 4.34
N LEU A 128 10.71 0.54 4.52
CA LEU A 128 10.32 -0.47 3.54
C LEU A 128 9.85 0.16 2.21
N LEU A 129 8.98 1.17 2.29
CA LEU A 129 8.47 1.91 1.13
C LEU A 129 9.60 2.58 0.33
N GLU A 130 10.62 3.11 1.01
CA GLU A 130 11.78 3.74 0.37
C GLU A 130 12.73 2.73 -0.30
N ASN A 131 12.73 1.47 0.15
CA ASN A 131 13.68 0.46 -0.32
C ASN A 131 13.06 -0.63 -1.22
N MET A 132 11.73 -0.68 -1.37
CA MET A 132 11.03 -1.73 -2.12
C MET A 132 11.00 -1.49 -3.65
N LYS A 133 12.16 -1.49 -4.30
CA LYS A 133 12.32 -1.22 -5.75
C LYS A 133 11.52 -2.14 -6.69
N GLU A 134 11.06 -3.28 -6.20
CA GLU A 134 10.27 -4.27 -6.93
C GLU A 134 8.81 -3.81 -7.16
N TYR A 135 8.32 -2.88 -6.32
CA TYR A 135 6.97 -2.32 -6.43
C TYR A 135 7.04 -0.89 -6.97
N PRO A 136 6.10 -0.49 -7.86
CA PRO A 136 6.08 0.84 -8.43
C PRO A 136 5.45 1.84 -7.46
N VAL A 137 6.07 2.07 -6.31
CA VAL A 137 5.58 3.03 -5.30
C VAL A 137 6.52 4.22 -5.21
N LYS A 138 5.95 5.42 -5.17
CA LYS A 138 6.68 6.68 -5.07
C LYS A 138 6.20 7.49 -3.87
N LYS A 139 7.12 8.29 -3.34
CA LYS A 139 6.80 9.35 -2.37
C LYS A 139 6.06 10.46 -3.11
N VAL A 140 4.95 10.92 -2.54
CA VAL A 140 4.16 12.03 -3.06
C VAL A 140 4.61 13.29 -2.33
N VAL A 141 5.13 14.25 -3.09
CA VAL A 141 5.45 15.57 -2.55
C VAL A 141 4.15 16.38 -2.55
N PRO A 142 3.78 17.05 -1.45
CA PRO A 142 2.50 17.78 -1.35
C PRO A 142 2.32 18.93 -2.36
N ASN A 143 3.31 19.22 -3.21
CA ASN A 143 3.25 20.25 -4.24
C ASN A 143 2.92 19.74 -5.65
N ASP A 144 2.82 18.43 -5.89
CA ASP A 144 2.33 17.90 -7.17
C ASP A 144 0.81 17.70 -7.09
N SER A 145 0.09 18.83 -7.05
CA SER A 145 -1.30 18.87 -7.52
C SER A 145 -1.24 19.13 -9.03
N ASP A 146 -1.52 18.09 -9.82
CA ASP A 146 -1.94 18.24 -11.22
C ASP A 146 -3.46 18.41 -11.24
#